data_AF-A0A3B8IYN0-F1
#
_entry.id   AF-A0A3B8IYN0-F1
#
_cell.length_a   1.000
_cell.length_b   1.000
_cell.length_c   1.000
_cell.angle_alpha   90.00
_cell.angle_beta   90.00
_cell.angle_gamma   90.00
#
_symmetry.space_group_name_H-M   'P 1'
#
loop_
_entity.id
_entity.type
_entity.pdbx_description
1 polymer ?
#
loop_
_entity_poly.entity_id
_entity_poly.type
_entity_poly.pdbx_seq_one_letter_code
_entity_poly.pdbx_strand_id
1 'polypeptide(L)'
;RLPVYIFKSRSATPAPDPVIYTVGGPGSTTMPSAAYMNYYQYLDDRDVIMFEQRGTAYAQPHLGCPEWAEAIYQSQLPGIGEAEANRLREQAAKACRDRLLAEGIDLNGYHTREIAADIEDLRRLLELDQINLLTISYSTKIAQVLLRDYPEHIRSVVMDSALPLEVSYDEESVANALATTRELLSDCAQDAACGAAYPDLGNRFFTYLEEITRQPLEVQVTHPEEGTLETFSVQGQDIFNMVISAGTEQVPDVPWEIEKLLQGDLSTVKQQLASRLSGPGYADGVGMRLSVWCAEE
;
A
#
# COMPACT_ATOMS: atom_id res chain seq x y z
N ARG A 1 -17.53 -16.26 0.53
CA ARG A 1 -18.56 -15.19 0.63
C ARG A 1 -17.86 -13.85 0.60
N LEU A 2 -18.29 -12.95 -0.28
CA LEU A 2 -17.63 -11.66 -0.51
C LEU A 2 -18.61 -10.53 -0.17
N PRO A 3 -18.29 -9.66 0.80
CA PRO A 3 -19.09 -8.49 1.10
C PRO A 3 -19.17 -7.51 -0.07
N VAL A 4 -20.32 -6.87 -0.20
CA VAL A 4 -20.56 -5.83 -1.18
C VAL A 4 -21.38 -4.73 -0.52
N TYR A 5 -21.01 -3.47 -0.73
CA TYR A 5 -21.86 -2.32 -0.40
C TYR A 5 -22.40 -1.70 -1.68
N ILE A 6 -23.71 -1.49 -1.72
CA ILE A 6 -24.40 -0.86 -2.86
C ILE A 6 -24.91 0.51 -2.39
N PHE A 7 -24.30 1.56 -2.92
CA PHE A 7 -24.71 2.93 -2.73
C PHE A 7 -25.63 3.32 -3.87
N LYS A 8 -26.86 3.70 -3.54
CA LYS A 8 -27.86 4.08 -4.54
C LYS A 8 -27.59 5.48 -5.06
N SER A 9 -27.78 5.66 -6.36
CA SER A 9 -27.76 6.97 -7.00
C SER A 9 -28.73 7.95 -6.33
N ARG A 10 -28.38 9.23 -6.38
CA ARG A 10 -29.23 10.36 -6.03
C ARG A 10 -30.28 10.66 -7.08
N SER A 11 -30.08 10.19 -8.31
CA SER A 11 -31.04 10.33 -9.40
C SER A 11 -32.26 9.45 -9.15
N ALA A 12 -33.46 9.97 -9.44
CA ALA A 12 -34.69 9.18 -9.47
C ALA A 12 -34.72 8.18 -10.66
N THR A 13 -33.87 8.40 -11.66
CA THR A 13 -33.71 7.56 -12.84
C THR A 13 -32.22 7.29 -13.05
N PRO A 14 -31.59 6.43 -12.22
CA PRO A 14 -30.18 6.09 -12.39
C PRO A 14 -29.93 5.44 -13.73
N ALA A 15 -28.75 5.68 -14.30
CA ALA A 15 -28.29 4.91 -15.44
C ALA A 15 -28.05 3.45 -15.04
N PRO A 16 -28.29 2.48 -15.95
CA PRO A 16 -28.40 1.06 -15.60
C PRO A 16 -27.06 0.38 -15.29
N ASP A 17 -25.94 1.01 -15.66
CA ASP A 17 -24.58 0.49 -15.54
C ASP A 17 -23.85 1.11 -14.32
N PRO A 18 -23.77 0.41 -13.18
CA PRO A 18 -23.15 0.95 -11.97
C PRO A 18 -21.63 1.05 -12.08
N VAL A 19 -21.01 1.75 -11.12
CA VAL A 19 -19.55 1.79 -10.97
C VAL A 19 -19.13 0.75 -9.94
N ILE A 20 -18.31 -0.22 -10.34
CA ILE A 20 -17.62 -1.12 -9.41
C ILE A 20 -16.37 -0.41 -8.89
N TYR A 21 -16.29 -0.24 -7.58
CA TYR A 21 -15.15 0.34 -6.87
C TYR A 21 -14.41 -0.74 -6.07
N THR A 22 -13.10 -0.80 -6.24
CA THR A 22 -12.21 -1.68 -5.46
C THR A 22 -10.82 -1.08 -5.35
N VAL A 23 -10.12 -1.39 -4.26
CA VAL A 23 -8.81 -0.80 -3.93
C VAL A 23 -7.66 -1.79 -4.15
N GLY A 24 -6.43 -1.30 -4.01
CA GLY A 24 -5.22 -2.07 -4.22
C GLY A 24 -4.75 -2.84 -2.99
N GLY A 25 -3.44 -2.77 -2.75
CA GLY A 25 -2.72 -3.62 -1.82
C GLY A 25 -1.71 -4.48 -2.60
N PRO A 26 -2.06 -5.70 -3.05
CA PRO A 26 -3.28 -6.47 -2.76
C PRO A 26 -3.48 -6.75 -1.27
N GLY A 27 -4.67 -7.23 -0.91
CA GLY A 27 -5.00 -7.62 0.47
C GLY A 27 -5.66 -6.51 1.29
N SER A 28 -5.65 -5.27 0.81
CA SER A 28 -6.36 -4.17 1.47
C SER A 28 -7.88 -4.34 1.37
N THR A 29 -8.59 -3.97 2.43
CA THR A 29 -10.05 -3.96 2.42
C THR A 29 -10.57 -2.71 1.70
N THR A 30 -11.57 -2.92 0.84
CA THR A 30 -12.25 -1.81 0.14
C THR A 30 -13.17 -1.05 1.11
N MET A 31 -13.69 -1.71 2.15
CA MET A 31 -14.83 -1.24 2.96
C MET A 31 -14.63 0.10 3.68
N PRO A 32 -13.45 0.46 4.22
CA PRO A 32 -13.23 1.77 4.84
C PRO A 32 -13.52 2.95 3.90
N SER A 33 -13.41 2.76 2.58
CA SER A 33 -13.72 3.81 1.59
C SER A 33 -15.21 4.21 1.59
N ALA A 34 -16.08 3.42 2.23
CA ALA A 34 -17.51 3.70 2.36
C ALA A 34 -17.78 5.08 2.98
N ALA A 35 -16.92 5.51 3.90
CA ALA A 35 -16.99 6.83 4.54
C ALA A 35 -16.92 7.99 3.53
N TYR A 36 -16.31 7.75 2.37
CA TYR A 36 -16.09 8.76 1.33
C TYR A 36 -17.04 8.64 0.14
N MET A 37 -17.82 7.55 0.03
CA MET A 37 -18.65 7.29 -1.14
C MET A 37 -19.63 8.42 -1.45
N ASN A 38 -20.19 9.05 -0.40
CA ASN A 38 -21.09 10.20 -0.55
C ASN A 38 -20.42 11.47 -1.09
N TYR A 39 -19.09 11.55 -1.21
CA TYR A 39 -18.44 12.69 -1.85
C TYR A 39 -18.22 12.49 -3.35
N TYR A 40 -18.29 11.25 -3.84
CA TYR A 40 -18.09 10.99 -5.25
C TYR A 40 -19.31 11.41 -6.08
N GLN A 41 -19.05 12.17 -7.14
CA GLN A 41 -20.06 12.65 -8.08
C GLN A 41 -20.66 11.51 -8.94
N TYR A 42 -20.06 10.32 -8.94
CA TYR A 42 -20.63 9.14 -9.61
C TYR A 42 -22.04 8.79 -9.10
N LEU A 43 -22.33 9.09 -7.84
CA LEU A 43 -23.66 8.88 -7.27
C LEU A 43 -24.71 9.85 -7.80
N ASP A 44 -24.34 10.89 -8.55
CA ASP A 44 -25.31 11.84 -9.11
C ASP A 44 -26.20 11.18 -10.18
N ASP A 45 -25.70 10.18 -10.91
CA ASP A 45 -26.42 9.49 -11.98
C ASP A 45 -26.30 7.96 -11.97
N ARG A 46 -25.45 7.37 -11.12
CA ARG A 46 -25.20 5.92 -11.08
C ARG A 46 -25.20 5.34 -9.68
N ASP A 47 -25.52 4.05 -9.58
CA ASP A 47 -25.22 3.28 -8.37
C ASP A 47 -23.70 3.03 -8.30
N VAL A 48 -23.15 3.01 -7.10
CA VAL A 48 -21.75 2.61 -6.84
C VAL A 48 -21.76 1.33 -6.02
N ILE A 49 -21.01 0.34 -6.48
CA ILE A 49 -20.88 -0.97 -5.86
C ILE A 49 -19.44 -1.11 -5.39
N MET A 50 -19.23 -1.06 -4.07
CA MET A 50 -17.94 -1.36 -3.48
C MET A 50 -17.80 -2.87 -3.31
N PHE A 51 -16.74 -3.42 -3.87
CA PHE A 51 -16.50 -4.85 -3.88
C PHE A 51 -15.35 -5.22 -2.95
N GLU A 52 -15.61 -6.13 -2.00
CA GLU A 52 -14.58 -6.71 -1.15
C GLU A 52 -13.98 -7.96 -1.82
N GLN A 53 -12.66 -7.95 -2.02
CA GLN A 53 -11.98 -9.03 -2.74
C GLN A 53 -11.85 -10.29 -1.87
N ARG A 54 -11.82 -11.47 -2.49
CA ARG A 54 -11.58 -12.74 -1.77
C ARG A 54 -10.32 -12.67 -0.92
N GLY A 55 -10.40 -13.13 0.33
CA GLY A 55 -9.29 -13.20 1.28
C GLY A 55 -8.93 -11.90 2.03
N THR A 56 -9.56 -10.77 1.72
CA THR A 56 -9.40 -9.51 2.47
C THR A 56 -10.19 -9.52 3.80
N ALA A 57 -10.06 -8.45 4.59
CA ALA A 57 -10.48 -8.37 6.00
C ALA A 57 -11.91 -8.88 6.30
N TYR A 58 -12.88 -8.55 5.44
CA TYR A 58 -14.29 -8.93 5.66
C TYR A 58 -14.76 -10.10 4.78
N ALA A 59 -13.90 -10.61 3.88
CA ALA A 59 -14.21 -11.76 3.05
C ALA A 59 -14.21 -13.06 3.88
N GLN A 60 -14.90 -14.09 3.37
CA GLN A 60 -14.86 -15.42 3.96
C GLN A 60 -14.49 -16.49 2.92
N PRO A 61 -13.41 -17.24 3.14
CA PRO A 61 -12.48 -17.11 4.29
C PRO A 61 -11.66 -15.81 4.23
N HIS A 62 -11.26 -15.31 5.41
CA HIS A 62 -10.36 -14.17 5.57
C HIS A 62 -8.93 -14.70 5.68
N LEU A 63 -8.00 -14.17 4.86
CA LEU A 63 -6.59 -14.57 4.84
C LEU A 63 -5.73 -13.57 5.63
N GLY A 64 -6.07 -13.37 6.91
CA GLY A 64 -5.22 -12.61 7.84
C GLY A 64 -4.01 -13.42 8.27
N CYS A 65 -2.87 -12.76 8.49
CA CYS A 65 -1.62 -13.40 8.97
C CYS A 65 -1.10 -12.74 10.26
N PRO A 66 -1.64 -13.05 11.46
CA PRO A 66 -1.10 -12.53 12.71
C PRO A 66 0.39 -12.85 12.91
N GLU A 67 0.87 -13.96 12.34
CA GLU A 67 2.29 -14.33 12.32
C GLU A 67 3.15 -13.27 11.62
N TRP A 68 2.62 -12.69 10.54
CA TRP A 68 3.29 -11.63 9.79
C TRP A 68 3.27 -10.30 10.53
N ALA A 69 2.15 -9.94 11.16
CA ALA A 69 2.08 -8.75 12.01
C ALA A 69 3.14 -8.79 13.12
N GLU A 70 3.26 -9.93 13.80
CA GLU A 70 4.28 -10.14 14.83
C GLU A 70 5.69 -10.03 14.24
N ALA A 71 5.96 -10.69 13.10
CA ALA A 71 7.28 -10.63 12.49
C ALA A 71 7.67 -9.22 12.02
N ILE A 72 6.73 -8.42 11.51
CA ILE A 72 7.00 -7.02 11.16
C ILE A 72 7.39 -6.23 12.40
N TYR A 73 6.62 -6.35 13.48
CA TYR A 73 6.92 -5.70 14.76
C TYR A 73 8.29 -6.11 15.30
N GLN A 74 8.59 -7.40 15.36
CA GLN A 74 9.89 -7.89 15.81
C GLN A 74 11.02 -7.41 14.87
N SER A 75 10.79 -7.38 13.55
CA SER A 75 11.81 -7.01 12.56
C SER A 75 12.26 -5.55 12.62
N GLN A 76 11.48 -4.68 13.25
CA GLN A 76 11.73 -3.24 13.31
C GLN A 76 12.19 -2.78 14.71
N LEU A 77 12.37 -3.70 15.66
CA LEU A 77 12.87 -3.39 17.00
C LEU A 77 14.37 -3.02 16.98
N PRO A 78 14.84 -2.25 17.98
CA PRO A 78 16.26 -1.96 18.18
C PRO A 78 17.13 -3.22 18.16
N GLY A 79 18.29 -3.13 17.51
CA GLY A 79 19.29 -4.22 17.48
C GLY A 79 18.97 -5.36 16.50
N ILE A 80 17.85 -5.29 15.77
CA ILE A 80 17.51 -6.29 14.76
C ILE A 80 18.13 -5.92 13.41
N GLY A 81 19.11 -6.71 12.98
CA GLY A 81 19.74 -6.56 11.68
C GLY A 81 18.90 -7.11 10.53
N GLU A 82 19.19 -6.69 9.31
CA GLU A 82 18.43 -7.04 8.10
C GLU A 82 18.29 -8.55 7.87
N ALA A 83 19.37 -9.31 8.07
CA ALA A 83 19.34 -10.76 7.89
C ALA A 83 18.37 -11.46 8.85
N GLU A 84 18.25 -10.96 10.09
CA GLU A 84 17.30 -11.50 11.07
C GLU A 84 15.88 -11.02 10.77
N ALA A 85 15.72 -9.73 10.42
CA ALA A 85 14.44 -9.18 9.95
C ALA A 85 13.86 -10.01 8.77
N ASN A 86 14.69 -10.34 7.78
CA ASN A 86 14.28 -11.15 6.64
C ASN A 86 13.93 -12.58 7.05
N ARG A 87 14.69 -13.18 7.98
CA ARG A 87 14.40 -14.51 8.52
C ARG A 87 13.06 -14.55 9.25
N LEU A 88 12.76 -13.55 10.08
CA LEU A 88 11.49 -13.43 10.80
C LEU A 88 10.31 -13.37 9.82
N ARG A 89 10.42 -12.53 8.79
CA ARG A 89 9.39 -12.39 7.73
C ARG A 89 9.20 -13.69 6.94
N GLU A 90 10.29 -14.35 6.54
CA GLU A 90 10.24 -15.62 5.82
C GLU A 90 9.55 -16.72 6.65
N GLN A 91 9.91 -16.84 7.93
CA GLN A 91 9.30 -17.80 8.84
C GLN A 91 7.82 -17.52 9.06
N ALA A 92 7.44 -16.25 9.22
CA ALA A 92 6.05 -15.84 9.36
C ALA A 92 5.21 -16.12 8.10
N ALA A 93 5.75 -15.88 6.90
CA ALA A 93 5.06 -16.22 5.65
C ALA A 93 4.80 -17.73 5.57
N LYS A 94 5.79 -18.57 5.91
CA LYS A 94 5.64 -20.03 5.95
C LYS A 94 4.62 -20.46 6.99
N ALA A 95 4.67 -19.90 8.20
CA ALA A 95 3.73 -20.21 9.26
C ALA A 95 2.29 -19.83 8.89
N CYS A 96 2.09 -18.63 8.32
CA CYS A 96 0.76 -18.22 7.85
C CYS A 96 0.23 -19.15 6.75
N ARG A 97 1.06 -19.48 5.75
CA ARG A 97 0.70 -20.45 4.71
C ARG A 97 0.26 -21.78 5.31
N ASP A 98 1.08 -22.34 6.20
CA ASP A 98 0.81 -23.67 6.77
C ASP A 98 -0.47 -23.67 7.63
N ARG A 99 -0.74 -22.59 8.37
CA ARG A 99 -2.00 -22.42 9.09
C ARG A 99 -3.20 -22.34 8.15
N LEU A 100 -3.15 -21.49 7.12
CA LEU A 100 -4.26 -21.34 6.16
C LEU A 100 -4.56 -22.66 5.42
N LEU A 101 -3.53 -23.42 5.04
CA LEU A 101 -3.69 -24.75 4.45
C LEU A 101 -4.32 -25.75 5.44
N ALA A 102 -3.93 -25.72 6.72
CA ALA A 102 -4.51 -26.56 7.77
C ALA A 102 -6.00 -26.21 8.04
N GLU A 103 -6.42 -24.97 7.80
CA GLU A 103 -7.82 -24.54 7.82
C GLU A 103 -8.61 -25.00 6.57
N GLY A 104 -7.96 -25.66 5.62
CA GLY A 104 -8.56 -26.18 4.39
C GLY A 104 -8.73 -25.12 3.30
N ILE A 105 -8.01 -24.00 3.39
CA ILE A 105 -8.05 -22.93 2.39
C ILE A 105 -7.13 -23.30 1.23
N ASP A 106 -7.66 -23.37 0.02
CA ASP A 106 -6.85 -23.53 -1.20
C ASP A 106 -6.27 -22.18 -1.65
N LEU A 107 -4.99 -21.95 -1.34
CA LEU A 107 -4.29 -20.71 -1.65
C LEU A 107 -4.11 -20.47 -3.16
N ASN A 108 -4.25 -21.50 -4.00
CA ASN A 108 -4.21 -21.32 -5.45
C ASN A 108 -5.44 -20.56 -5.97
N GLY A 109 -6.49 -20.40 -5.16
CA GLY A 109 -7.68 -19.63 -5.53
C GLY A 109 -7.57 -18.12 -5.33
N TYR A 110 -6.40 -17.57 -4.96
CA TYR A 110 -6.22 -16.15 -4.63
C TYR A 110 -5.23 -15.48 -5.57
N HIS A 111 -5.61 -15.41 -6.84
CA HIS A 111 -4.88 -14.69 -7.89
C HIS A 111 -5.81 -13.73 -8.64
N THR A 112 -5.25 -12.72 -9.30
CA THR A 112 -5.95 -11.61 -9.97
C THR A 112 -7.05 -12.09 -10.90
N ARG A 113 -6.80 -13.17 -11.66
CA ARG A 113 -7.81 -13.76 -12.55
C ARG A 113 -9.06 -14.26 -11.82
N GLU A 114 -8.90 -14.87 -10.66
CA GLU A 114 -10.05 -15.32 -9.87
C GLU A 114 -10.85 -14.14 -9.31
N ILE A 115 -10.16 -13.08 -8.87
CA ILE A 115 -10.81 -11.87 -8.35
C ILE A 115 -11.59 -11.15 -9.46
N ALA A 116 -11.05 -11.11 -10.69
CA ALA A 116 -11.76 -10.61 -11.85
C ALA A 116 -13.02 -11.45 -12.17
N ALA A 117 -12.91 -12.78 -12.08
CA ALA A 117 -14.06 -13.67 -12.26
C ALA A 117 -15.14 -13.44 -11.19
N ASP A 118 -14.78 -13.14 -9.94
CA ASP A 118 -15.77 -12.79 -8.90
C ASP A 118 -16.57 -11.53 -9.25
N ILE A 119 -15.93 -10.52 -9.85
CA ILE A 119 -16.61 -9.28 -10.28
C ILE A 119 -17.57 -9.58 -11.43
N GLU A 120 -17.20 -10.45 -12.36
CA GLU A 120 -18.10 -10.91 -13.43
C GLU A 120 -19.27 -11.72 -12.87
N ASP A 121 -19.03 -12.60 -11.89
CA ASP A 121 -20.09 -13.35 -11.22
C ASP A 121 -21.04 -12.40 -10.46
N LEU A 122 -20.51 -11.35 -9.82
CA LEU A 122 -21.32 -10.30 -9.21
C LEU A 122 -22.18 -9.57 -10.25
N ARG A 123 -21.61 -9.21 -11.41
CA ARG A 123 -22.36 -8.57 -12.51
C ARG A 123 -23.54 -9.45 -12.93
N ARG A 124 -23.31 -10.75 -13.14
CA ARG A 124 -24.34 -11.72 -13.51
C ARG A 124 -25.40 -11.88 -12.44
N LEU A 125 -24.98 -12.00 -11.18
CA LEU A 125 -25.87 -12.15 -10.03
C LEU A 125 -26.82 -10.95 -9.88
N LEU A 126 -26.33 -9.76 -10.22
CA LEU A 126 -27.12 -8.52 -10.19
C LEU A 126 -27.85 -8.24 -11.52
N GLU A 127 -27.77 -9.16 -12.49
CA GLU A 127 -28.42 -9.06 -13.81
C GLU A 127 -28.06 -7.75 -14.56
N LEU A 128 -26.81 -7.30 -14.43
CA LEU A 128 -26.33 -6.06 -15.05
C LEU A 128 -25.76 -6.32 -16.44
N ASP A 129 -26.22 -5.63 -17.48
CA ASP A 129 -25.69 -5.83 -18.85
C ASP A 129 -24.22 -5.38 -18.97
N GLN A 130 -23.91 -4.21 -18.43
CA GLN A 130 -22.57 -3.63 -18.41
C GLN A 130 -22.26 -2.95 -17.07
N ILE A 131 -20.97 -2.83 -16.76
CA ILE A 131 -20.45 -2.14 -15.58
C ILE A 131 -19.38 -1.11 -15.98
N ASN A 132 -19.20 -0.12 -15.12
CA ASN A 132 -18.05 0.78 -15.15
C ASN A 132 -17.07 0.37 -14.05
N LEU A 133 -15.77 0.51 -14.28
CA LEU A 133 -14.75 0.18 -13.30
C LEU A 133 -14.06 1.45 -12.80
N LEU A 134 -13.96 1.59 -11.48
CA LEU A 134 -13.03 2.50 -10.82
C LEU A 134 -12.10 1.68 -9.95
N THR A 135 -10.86 1.55 -10.39
CA THR A 135 -9.85 0.72 -9.74
C THR A 135 -8.63 1.54 -9.36
N ILE A 136 -8.06 1.23 -8.20
CA ILE A 136 -6.92 1.94 -7.61
C ILE A 136 -5.78 0.95 -7.35
N SER A 137 -4.55 1.32 -7.70
CA SER A 137 -3.33 0.57 -7.38
C SER A 137 -3.43 -0.88 -7.89
N TYR A 138 -3.17 -1.92 -7.09
CA TYR A 138 -3.22 -3.33 -7.52
C TYR A 138 -4.51 -3.71 -8.28
N SER A 139 -5.66 -3.14 -7.91
CA SER A 139 -6.91 -3.47 -8.60
C SER A 139 -6.97 -2.99 -10.07
N THR A 140 -6.01 -2.16 -10.50
CA THR A 140 -5.82 -1.86 -11.92
C THR A 140 -5.32 -3.07 -12.71
N LYS A 141 -4.61 -4.04 -12.09
CA LYS A 141 -4.35 -5.36 -12.69
C LYS A 141 -5.67 -6.13 -12.84
N ILE A 142 -6.59 -6.07 -11.87
CA ILE A 142 -7.92 -6.69 -11.96
C ILE A 142 -8.71 -6.08 -13.14
N ALA A 143 -8.71 -4.76 -13.31
CA ALA A 143 -9.38 -4.10 -14.42
C ALA A 143 -8.82 -4.55 -15.79
N GLN A 144 -7.49 -4.67 -15.91
CA GLN A 144 -6.85 -5.18 -17.13
C GLN A 144 -7.27 -6.63 -17.43
N VAL A 145 -7.38 -7.49 -16.41
CA VAL A 145 -7.87 -8.86 -16.59
C VAL A 145 -9.35 -8.90 -16.98
N LEU A 146 -10.20 -8.05 -16.38
CA LEU A 146 -11.60 -7.92 -16.79
C LEU A 146 -11.74 -7.46 -18.25
N LEU A 147 -10.94 -6.48 -18.68
CA LEU A 147 -10.89 -6.02 -20.07
C LEU A 147 -10.43 -7.11 -21.04
N ARG A 148 -9.53 -8.01 -20.61
CA ARG A 148 -9.06 -9.13 -21.43
C ARG A 148 -10.11 -10.25 -21.52
N ASP A 149 -10.67 -10.65 -20.38
CA ASP A 149 -11.48 -11.88 -20.27
C ASP A 149 -12.98 -11.62 -20.49
N TYR A 150 -13.47 -10.40 -20.20
CA TYR A 150 -14.89 -10.02 -20.26
C TYR A 150 -15.15 -8.64 -20.92
N PRO A 151 -14.51 -8.29 -22.06
CA PRO A 151 -14.56 -6.93 -22.63
C PRO A 151 -15.97 -6.43 -22.95
N GLU A 152 -16.86 -7.30 -23.41
CA GLU A 152 -18.24 -6.96 -23.81
C GLU A 152 -19.08 -6.39 -22.64
N HIS A 153 -18.70 -6.70 -21.40
CA HIS A 153 -19.41 -6.33 -20.18
C HIS A 153 -18.88 -5.05 -19.52
N ILE A 154 -17.81 -4.47 -20.07
CA ILE A 154 -17.17 -3.27 -19.53
C ILE A 154 -17.49 -2.06 -20.40
N ARG A 155 -18.24 -1.10 -19.86
CA ARG A 155 -18.58 0.14 -20.58
C ARG A 155 -17.47 1.18 -20.50
N SER A 156 -16.89 1.38 -19.31
CA SER A 156 -15.78 2.31 -19.11
C SER A 156 -14.90 1.89 -17.94
N VAL A 157 -13.65 2.35 -17.95
CA VAL A 157 -12.65 2.02 -16.94
C VAL A 157 -11.87 3.28 -16.57
N VAL A 158 -11.71 3.51 -15.28
CA VAL A 158 -10.75 4.44 -14.69
C VAL A 158 -9.76 3.63 -13.86
N MET A 159 -8.48 3.73 -14.20
CA MET A 159 -7.37 3.13 -13.44
C MET A 159 -6.56 4.25 -12.81
N ASP A 160 -6.71 4.45 -11.51
CA ASP A 160 -5.90 5.38 -10.73
C ASP A 160 -4.63 4.68 -10.23
N SER A 161 -3.47 5.26 -10.56
CA SER A 161 -2.16 4.70 -10.25
C SER A 161 -1.99 3.29 -10.85
N ALA A 162 -2.08 3.22 -12.17
CA ALA A 162 -2.09 1.98 -12.93
C ALA A 162 -0.81 1.16 -12.72
N LEU A 163 -1.00 -0.13 -12.45
CA LEU A 163 0.05 -1.14 -12.36
C LEU A 163 -0.07 -2.07 -13.58
N PRO A 164 0.81 -1.92 -14.59
CA PRO A 164 0.80 -2.78 -15.78
C PRO A 164 0.96 -4.27 -15.43
N LEU A 165 0.35 -5.16 -16.21
CA LEU A 165 0.41 -6.61 -15.95
C LEU A 165 1.82 -7.19 -16.10
N GLU A 166 2.64 -6.62 -16.97
CA GLU A 166 4.01 -7.04 -17.28
C GLU A 166 5.06 -6.57 -16.28
N VAL A 167 4.67 -5.70 -15.33
CA VAL A 167 5.57 -5.14 -14.32
C VAL A 167 5.54 -5.98 -13.06
N SER A 168 6.74 -6.42 -12.64
CA SER A 168 6.97 -6.95 -11.31
C SER A 168 7.17 -5.79 -10.33
N TYR A 169 6.19 -5.53 -9.47
CA TYR A 169 6.15 -4.31 -8.66
C TYR A 169 7.36 -4.22 -7.71
N ASP A 170 7.70 -5.31 -7.03
CA ASP A 170 8.77 -5.30 -6.03
C ASP A 170 10.15 -5.11 -6.68
N GLU A 171 10.38 -5.67 -7.87
CA GLU A 171 11.64 -5.52 -8.61
C GLU A 171 11.87 -4.07 -9.06
N GLU A 172 10.83 -3.40 -9.55
CA GLU A 172 10.91 -2.03 -10.05
C GLU A 172 10.83 -0.96 -8.94
N SER A 173 10.27 -1.32 -7.78
CA SER A 173 9.95 -0.38 -6.70
C SER A 173 11.14 0.47 -6.26
N VAL A 174 12.32 -0.13 -6.13
CA VAL A 174 13.54 0.56 -5.66
C VAL A 174 14.03 1.58 -6.69
N ALA A 175 14.03 1.21 -7.98
CA ALA A 175 14.44 2.11 -9.06
C ALA A 175 13.47 3.29 -9.18
N ASN A 176 12.17 3.03 -9.09
CA ASN A 176 11.12 4.05 -9.10
C ASN A 176 11.23 5.00 -7.91
N ALA A 177 11.43 4.48 -6.69
CA ALA A 177 11.61 5.29 -5.49
C ALA A 177 12.80 6.26 -5.63
N LEU A 178 13.92 5.77 -6.15
CA LEU A 178 15.11 6.58 -6.38
C LEU A 178 14.90 7.64 -7.48
N ALA A 179 14.24 7.26 -8.57
CA ALA A 179 13.91 8.19 -9.66
C ALA A 179 12.98 9.31 -9.18
N THR A 180 11.88 8.97 -8.50
CA THR A 180 10.93 9.93 -7.95
C THR A 180 11.58 10.88 -6.95
N THR A 181 12.44 10.37 -6.06
CA THR A 181 13.15 11.23 -5.09
C THR A 181 14.10 12.19 -5.80
N ARG A 182 14.82 11.74 -6.83
CA ARG A 182 15.68 12.61 -7.63
C ARG A 182 14.90 13.68 -8.38
N GLU A 183 13.75 13.31 -8.95
CA GLU A 183 12.88 14.26 -9.66
C GLU A 183 12.37 15.33 -8.70
N LEU A 184 11.84 14.95 -7.54
CA LEU A 184 11.36 15.89 -6.53
C LEU A 184 12.44 16.89 -6.08
N LEU A 185 13.67 16.41 -5.87
CA LEU A 185 14.79 17.26 -5.47
C LEU A 185 15.30 18.14 -6.63
N SER A 186 15.19 17.66 -7.87
CA SER A 186 15.46 18.43 -9.09
C SER A 186 14.43 19.55 -9.28
N ASP A 187 13.14 19.27 -9.06
CA ASP A 187 12.07 20.25 -9.11
C ASP A 187 12.28 21.35 -8.07
N CYS A 188 12.64 20.98 -6.84
CA CYS A 188 13.00 21.97 -5.82
C CYS A 188 14.21 22.83 -6.24
N ALA A 189 15.25 22.24 -6.83
CA ALA A 189 16.42 22.99 -7.26
C ALA A 189 16.12 23.96 -8.41
N GLN A 190 15.13 23.64 -9.26
CA GLN A 190 14.70 24.48 -10.38
C GLN A 190 13.68 25.55 -9.97
N ASP A 191 12.91 25.32 -8.90
CA ASP A 191 12.03 26.33 -8.32
C ASP A 191 12.83 27.45 -7.63
N ALA A 192 12.49 28.71 -7.92
CA ALA A 192 13.26 29.85 -7.44
C ALA A 192 13.20 30.03 -5.91
N ALA A 193 12.07 29.71 -5.28
CA ALA A 193 11.91 29.84 -3.84
C ALA A 193 12.54 28.63 -3.12
N CYS A 194 12.26 27.42 -3.59
CA CYS A 194 12.78 26.19 -3.02
C CYS A 194 14.30 26.08 -3.17
N GLY A 195 14.85 26.33 -4.36
CA GLY A 195 16.29 26.28 -4.61
C GLY A 195 17.08 27.35 -3.86
N ALA A 196 16.48 28.53 -3.61
CA ALA A 196 17.08 29.57 -2.77
C ALA A 196 17.02 29.21 -1.28
N ALA A 197 15.94 28.56 -0.83
CA ALA A 197 15.79 28.11 0.55
C ALA A 197 16.67 26.89 0.88
N TYR A 198 16.84 25.98 -0.09
CA TYR A 198 17.51 24.69 0.07
C TYR A 198 18.59 24.47 -1.01
N PRO A 199 19.68 25.26 -0.99
CA PRO A 199 20.72 25.15 -1.99
C PRO A 199 21.39 23.77 -1.95
N ASP A 200 21.54 23.18 -3.14
CA ASP A 200 22.20 21.88 -3.36
C ASP A 200 21.63 20.71 -2.53
N LEU A 201 20.33 20.78 -2.19
CA LEU A 201 19.69 19.82 -1.28
C LEU A 201 19.84 18.37 -1.73
N GLY A 202 19.71 18.10 -3.03
CA GLY A 202 19.82 16.75 -3.60
C GLY A 202 21.17 16.09 -3.30
N ASN A 203 22.28 16.78 -3.62
CA ASN A 203 23.61 16.23 -3.38
C ASN A 203 23.90 16.10 -1.88
N ARG A 204 23.52 17.11 -1.08
CA ARG A 204 23.67 17.06 0.39
C ARG A 204 22.92 15.88 0.99
N PHE A 205 21.69 15.63 0.55
CA PHE A 205 20.88 14.52 1.02
C PHE A 205 21.49 13.17 0.67
N PHE A 206 21.81 12.91 -0.60
CA PHE A 206 22.40 11.62 -0.98
C PHE A 206 23.78 11.39 -0.33
N THR A 207 24.60 12.44 -0.18
CA THR A 207 25.86 12.35 0.57
C THR A 207 25.61 11.96 2.02
N TYR A 208 24.64 12.60 2.68
CA TYR A 208 24.26 12.27 4.05
C TYR A 208 23.80 10.82 4.18
N LEU A 209 22.96 10.32 3.26
CA LEU A 209 22.52 8.92 3.25
C LEU A 209 23.71 7.95 3.14
N GLU A 210 24.69 8.23 2.29
CA GLU A 210 25.91 7.41 2.19
C GLU A 210 26.74 7.45 3.47
N GLU A 211 26.89 8.61 4.08
CA GLU A 211 27.63 8.79 5.35
C GLU A 211 26.99 7.97 6.47
N ILE A 212 25.68 8.11 6.69
CA ILE A 212 24.99 7.37 7.75
C ILE A 212 24.82 5.88 7.44
N THR A 213 24.98 5.46 6.18
CA THR A 213 25.07 4.03 5.85
C THR A 213 26.42 3.44 6.27
N ARG A 214 27.51 4.20 6.16
CA ARG A 214 28.85 3.77 6.59
C ARG A 214 29.04 3.89 8.10
N GLN A 215 28.44 4.92 8.69
CA GLN A 215 28.47 5.18 10.12
C GLN A 215 27.05 5.47 10.62
N PRO A 216 26.29 4.43 11.00
CA PRO A 216 24.90 4.56 11.45
C PRO A 216 24.71 5.58 12.55
N LEU A 217 23.57 6.28 12.48
CA LEU A 217 23.17 7.26 13.48
C LEU A 217 22.48 6.56 14.65
N GLU A 218 23.03 6.72 15.85
CA GLU A 218 22.41 6.22 17.07
C GLU A 218 21.33 7.20 17.55
N VAL A 219 20.07 6.82 17.41
CA VAL A 219 18.91 7.64 17.77
C VAL A 219 18.22 7.08 19.00
N GLN A 220 18.25 7.84 20.08
CA GLN A 220 17.50 7.52 21.30
C GLN A 220 16.05 7.98 21.19
N VAL A 221 15.13 7.07 21.49
CA VAL A 221 13.69 7.33 21.57
C VAL A 221 13.13 6.78 22.87
N THR A 222 12.10 7.44 23.40
CA THR A 222 11.37 6.94 24.56
C THR A 222 10.28 6.01 24.08
N HIS A 223 10.22 4.80 24.66
CA HIS A 223 9.15 3.86 24.41
C HIS A 223 7.80 4.49 24.83
N PRO A 224 6.80 4.59 23.94
CA PRO A 224 5.57 5.34 24.22
C PRO A 224 4.76 4.74 25.38
N GLU A 225 4.76 3.42 25.53
CA GLU A 225 4.04 2.71 26.59
C GLU A 225 4.87 2.48 27.86
N GLU A 226 6.12 2.00 27.73
CA GLU A 226 6.96 1.62 28.87
C GLU A 226 7.75 2.80 29.48
N GLY A 227 7.95 3.89 28.73
CA GLY A 227 8.76 5.04 29.16
C GLY A 227 10.27 4.77 29.22
N THR A 228 10.71 3.58 28.80
CA THR A 228 12.13 3.19 28.69
C THR A 228 12.81 3.92 27.53
N LEU A 229 14.15 4.06 27.60
CA LEU A 229 14.94 4.62 26.51
C LEU A 229 15.46 3.49 25.62
N GLU A 230 15.07 3.53 24.35
CA GLU A 230 15.52 2.62 23.31
C GLU A 230 16.48 3.32 22.37
N THR A 231 17.49 2.59 21.87
CA THR A 231 18.49 3.14 20.94
C THR A 231 18.42 2.43 19.61
N PHE A 232 18.06 3.16 18.56
CA PHE A 232 18.02 2.67 17.19
C PHE A 232 19.30 3.03 16.46
N SER A 233 19.83 2.08 15.68
CA SER A 233 20.91 2.33 14.72
C SER A 233 20.28 2.61 13.36
N VAL A 234 20.29 3.88 12.93
CA VAL A 234 19.59 4.36 11.73
C VAL A 234 20.57 4.52 10.57
N GLN A 235 20.28 3.88 9.44
CA GLN A 235 21.08 3.92 8.22
C GLN A 235 20.42 4.75 7.12
N GLY A 236 21.13 4.94 6.00
CA GLY A 236 20.62 5.70 4.85
C GLY A 236 19.31 5.13 4.31
N GLN A 237 19.20 3.80 4.23
CA GLN A 237 17.96 3.15 3.79
C GLN A 237 16.77 3.44 4.70
N ASP A 238 16.99 3.59 6.02
CA ASP A 238 15.91 3.89 6.96
C ASP A 238 15.36 5.29 6.69
N ILE A 239 16.24 6.29 6.58
CA ILE A 239 15.86 7.67 6.24
C ILE A 239 15.21 7.73 4.86
N PHE A 240 15.77 7.04 3.87
CA PHE A 240 15.21 7.02 2.52
C PHE A 240 13.79 6.44 2.51
N ASN A 241 13.56 5.34 3.22
CA ASN A 241 12.23 4.75 3.38
C ASN A 241 11.23 5.71 4.06
N MET A 242 11.69 6.53 5.00
CA MET A 242 10.84 7.57 5.63
C MET A 242 10.42 8.65 4.63
N VAL A 243 11.33 9.07 3.74
CA VAL A 243 11.06 10.10 2.72
C VAL A 243 10.09 9.60 1.65
N ILE A 244 10.31 8.38 1.13
CA ILE A 244 9.44 7.83 0.08
C ILE A 244 8.06 7.39 0.58
N SER A 245 7.85 7.39 1.90
CA SER A 245 6.55 7.13 2.52
C SER A 245 5.67 8.39 2.64
N ALA A 246 6.15 9.56 2.16
CA ALA A 246 5.37 10.79 2.15
C ALA A 246 4.15 10.65 1.22
N GLY A 247 2.96 11.00 1.72
CA GLY A 247 1.75 11.07 0.92
C GLY A 247 1.70 12.35 0.07
N THR A 248 0.74 12.41 -0.86
CA THR A 248 0.59 13.52 -1.82
C THR A 248 0.55 14.90 -1.16
N GLU A 249 -0.11 15.02 0.00
CA GLU A 249 -0.20 16.29 0.74
C GLU A 249 1.11 16.67 1.42
N GLN A 250 1.98 15.70 1.73
CA GLN A 250 3.28 15.91 2.37
C GLN A 250 4.43 16.13 1.38
N VAL A 251 4.24 15.84 0.09
CA VAL A 251 5.28 16.02 -0.95
C VAL A 251 5.90 17.43 -0.93
N PRO A 252 5.13 18.53 -0.81
CA PRO A 252 5.70 19.88 -0.74
C PRO A 252 6.62 20.11 0.47
N ASP A 253 6.45 19.36 1.55
CA ASP A 253 7.22 19.51 2.80
C ASP A 253 8.52 18.68 2.78
N VAL A 254 8.69 17.77 1.83
CA VAL A 254 9.86 16.87 1.77
C VAL A 254 11.19 17.63 1.74
N PRO A 255 11.38 18.70 0.93
CA PRO A 255 12.63 19.46 0.96
C PRO A 255 12.94 20.05 2.35
N TRP A 256 11.90 20.53 3.04
CA TRP A 256 12.03 21.07 4.39
C TRP A 256 12.36 20.00 5.44
N GLU A 257 11.72 18.82 5.37
CA GLU A 257 12.03 17.70 6.27
C GLU A 257 13.46 17.19 6.07
N ILE A 258 13.94 17.14 4.82
CA ILE A 258 15.33 16.80 4.52
C ILE A 258 16.28 17.86 5.09
N GLU A 259 16.00 19.15 4.92
CA GLU A 259 16.86 20.21 5.46
C GLU A 259 16.92 20.17 6.99
N LYS A 260 15.79 19.93 7.67
CA LYS A 260 15.75 19.70 9.13
C LYS A 260 16.68 18.57 9.55
N LEU A 261 16.59 17.43 8.87
CA LEU A 261 17.44 16.27 9.12
C LEU A 261 18.92 16.62 8.94
N LEU A 262 19.28 17.32 7.86
CA LEU A 262 20.66 17.75 7.57
C LEU A 262 21.19 18.76 8.61
N GLN A 263 20.32 19.49 9.30
CA GLN A 263 20.67 20.39 10.40
C GLN A 263 20.73 19.68 11.76
N GLY A 264 20.53 18.36 11.80
CA GLY A 264 20.55 17.56 13.02
C GLY A 264 19.25 17.55 13.81
N ASP A 265 18.16 18.09 13.25
CA ASP A 265 16.83 17.96 13.84
C ASP A 265 16.26 16.57 13.52
N LEU A 266 16.30 15.69 14.51
CA LEU A 266 15.81 14.32 14.42
C LEU A 266 14.36 14.17 14.92
N SER A 267 13.59 15.24 15.07
CA SER A 267 12.24 15.17 15.65
C SER A 267 11.34 14.19 14.89
N THR A 268 11.30 14.29 13.56
CA THR A 268 10.47 13.46 12.68
C THR A 268 10.96 12.01 12.68
N VAL A 269 12.28 11.81 12.64
CA VAL A 269 12.90 10.47 12.75
C VAL A 269 12.53 9.81 14.08
N LYS A 270 12.66 10.52 15.20
CA LYS A 270 12.30 10.02 16.53
C LYS A 270 10.82 9.67 16.63
N GLN A 271 9.93 10.48 16.05
CA GLN A 271 8.50 10.20 16.04
C GLN A 271 8.19 8.91 15.29
N GLN A 272 8.77 8.71 14.09
CA GLN A 272 8.56 7.50 13.31
C GLN A 272 9.15 6.26 14.00
N LEU A 273 10.35 6.38 14.59
CA LEU A 273 10.95 5.28 15.35
C LEU A 273 10.12 4.92 16.60
N ALA A 274 9.56 5.91 17.31
CA ALA A 274 8.70 5.65 18.45
C ALA A 274 7.42 4.89 18.04
N SER A 275 6.84 5.16 16.87
CA SER A 275 5.69 4.39 16.38
C SER A 275 5.98 2.93 16.07
N ARG A 276 7.25 2.56 15.84
CA ARG A 276 7.65 1.15 15.62
C ARG A 276 7.56 0.32 16.89
N LEU A 277 7.53 0.97 18.06
CA LEU A 277 7.46 0.34 19.38
C LEU A 277 6.01 0.11 19.87
N SER A 278 5.00 0.53 19.12
CA SER A 278 3.57 0.43 19.53
C SER A 278 2.96 -0.97 19.35
N GLY A 279 3.76 -2.03 19.46
CA GLY A 279 3.34 -3.41 19.32
C GLY A 279 2.99 -3.85 17.88
N PRO A 280 2.54 -5.11 17.71
CA PRO A 280 2.11 -5.63 16.42
C PRO A 280 0.87 -4.92 15.90
N GLY A 281 0.93 -4.52 14.62
CA GLY A 281 -0.23 -4.00 13.90
C GLY A 281 -1.20 -5.11 13.47
N TYR A 282 -2.14 -4.76 12.61
CA TYR A 282 -3.02 -5.73 11.95
C TYR A 282 -2.42 -6.15 10.61
N ALA A 283 -2.44 -7.46 10.33
CA ALA A 283 -2.00 -8.05 9.06
C ALA A 283 -3.18 -8.69 8.32
N ASP A 284 -4.27 -7.93 8.24
CA ASP A 284 -5.47 -8.33 7.51
C ASP A 284 -5.16 -8.42 6.01
N GLY A 285 -5.62 -9.50 5.38
CA GLY A 285 -5.40 -9.74 3.95
C GLY A 285 -3.94 -9.95 3.52
N VAL A 286 -2.97 -10.06 4.45
CA VAL A 286 -1.58 -10.39 4.10
C VAL A 286 -1.47 -11.76 3.45
N GLY A 287 -2.25 -12.75 3.90
CA GLY A 287 -2.27 -14.06 3.25
C GLY A 287 -2.76 -13.96 1.81
N MET A 288 -3.75 -13.10 1.55
CA MET A 288 -4.20 -12.79 0.19
C MET A 288 -3.08 -12.11 -0.62
N ARG A 289 -2.40 -11.10 -0.05
CA ARG A 289 -1.25 -10.45 -0.71
C ARG A 289 -0.18 -11.45 -1.10
N LEU A 290 0.24 -12.29 -0.15
CA LEU A 290 1.29 -13.29 -0.37
C LEU A 290 0.86 -14.34 -1.39
N SER A 291 -0.41 -14.77 -1.38
CA SER A 291 -0.93 -15.69 -2.39
C SER A 291 -0.90 -15.11 -3.81
N VAL A 292 -1.31 -13.84 -3.97
CA VAL A 292 -1.25 -13.15 -5.27
C VAL A 292 0.20 -13.02 -5.72
N TRP A 293 1.07 -12.46 -4.86
CA TRP A 293 2.48 -12.24 -5.21
C TRP A 293 3.17 -13.55 -5.58
N CYS A 294 3.09 -14.60 -4.75
CA CYS A 294 3.74 -15.87 -5.07
C CYS A 294 3.19 -16.58 -6.33
N ALA A 295 2.01 -16.20 -6.82
CA ALA A 295 1.42 -16.76 -8.03
C ALA A 295 1.71 -15.93 -9.29
N GLU A 296 2.00 -14.63 -9.14
CA GLU A 296 1.98 -13.66 -10.25
C GLU A 296 3.24 -12.79 -10.36
N GLU A 297 4.08 -12.75 -9.32
CA GLU A 297 5.33 -11.98 -9.21
C GLU A 297 6.51 -12.92 -8.97
#